data_AF-A0A7X3D2L8-F1
#
_entry.id   AF-A0A7X3D2L8-F1
#
_cell.length_a   1.000
_cell.length_b   1.000
_cell.length_c   1.000
_cell.angle_alpha   90.00
_cell.angle_beta   90.00
_cell.angle_gamma   90.00
#
_symmetry.space_group_name_H-M   'P 1'
#
loop_
_entity.id
_entity.type
_entity.pdbx_description
1 polymer ?
#
loop_
_entity_poly.entity_id
_entity_poly.type
_entity_poly.pdbx_seq_one_letter_code
_entity_poly.pdbx_strand_id
1 'polypeptide(L)'
;MLRQSSSYELDNQGRMVSNFSLLTDISFIDSSNRVEWYFDAYGVDLDEFKRLIYAVYDNFFTPREKEIINLIDKGYTSERIANALFISIHTVSTHRKTIFRKAGVNTVTDLIFFCKKNGII
;
A
#
# COMPACT_ATOMS: atom_id res chain seq x y z
N MET A 1 14.43 5.50 20.62
CA MET A 1 14.34 4.28 19.78
C MET A 1 15.55 3.41 19.99
N LEU A 2 15.38 2.26 20.62
CA LEU A 2 16.42 1.22 20.62
C LEU A 2 16.00 0.14 19.62
N ARG A 3 16.89 -0.16 18.66
CA ARG A 3 16.69 -1.20 17.65
C ARG A 3 17.67 -2.34 17.91
N GLN A 4 17.15 -3.53 18.18
CA GLN A 4 17.93 -4.76 18.21
C GLN A 4 17.55 -5.61 16.99
N SER A 5 18.53 -6.00 16.18
CA SER A 5 18.28 -6.79 14.95
C SER A 5 19.14 -8.05 14.98
N SER A 6 18.56 -9.20 14.65
CA SER A 6 19.28 -10.46 14.47
C SER A 6 18.75 -11.21 13.25
N SER A 7 19.62 -11.95 12.57
CA SER A 7 19.18 -12.89 11.52
C SER A 7 18.28 -13.95 12.16
N TYR A 8 17.06 -14.08 11.64
CA TYR A 8 16.09 -15.06 12.14
C TYR A 8 16.26 -16.38 11.40
N GLU A 9 16.41 -16.34 10.07
CA GLU A 9 16.72 -17.50 9.25
C GLU A 9 17.86 -17.20 8.27
N LEU A 10 18.68 -18.22 8.02
CA LEU A 10 19.75 -18.23 7.03
C LEU A 10 19.47 -19.37 6.03
N ASP A 11 19.83 -19.17 4.76
CA ASP A 11 19.80 -20.24 3.77
C ASP A 11 21.02 -21.18 3.92
N ASN A 12 21.06 -22.24 3.10
CA ASN A 12 22.16 -23.21 3.11
C ASN A 12 23.53 -22.63 2.73
N GLN A 13 23.58 -21.38 2.23
CA GLN A 13 24.80 -20.65 1.89
C GLN A 13 25.13 -19.58 2.94
N GLY A 14 24.41 -19.54 4.07
CA GLY A 14 24.62 -18.59 5.16
C GLY A 14 24.10 -17.18 4.87
N ARG A 15 23.31 -16.99 3.80
CA ARG A 15 22.70 -15.68 3.47
C ARG A 15 21.42 -15.49 4.26
N MET A 16 21.19 -14.27 4.72
CA MET A 16 20.01 -13.92 5.52
C MET A 16 18.73 -14.03 4.68
N VAL A 17 17.82 -14.89 5.12
CA VAL A 17 16.48 -15.07 4.51
C VAL A 17 15.46 -14.17 5.20
N SER A 18 15.56 -14.06 6.53
CA SER A 18 14.64 -13.24 7.31
C SER A 18 15.37 -12.55 8.47
N ASN A 19 14.89 -11.36 8.82
CA ASN A 19 15.42 -10.55 9.91
C ASN A 19 14.35 -10.35 10.98
N PHE A 20 14.72 -10.59 12.24
CA PHE A 20 13.92 -10.16 13.37
C PHE A 20 14.48 -8.85 13.91
N SER A 21 13.64 -7.81 13.95
CA SER A 21 14.00 -6.51 14.51
C SER A 21 13.01 -6.14 15.62
N LEU A 22 13.52 -5.94 16.84
CA LEU A 22 12.77 -5.39 17.95
C LEU A 22 13.03 -3.88 18.03
N LEU A 23 11.95 -3.11 17.97
CA LEU A 23 11.96 -1.67 18.19
C LEU A 23 11.28 -1.39 19.54
N THR A 24 12.00 -0.75 20.44
CA THR A 24 11.45 -0.30 21.73
C THR A 24 11.39 1.22 21.78
N ASP A 25 10.36 1.70 22.48
CA ASP A 25 9.97 3.11 22.52
C ASP A 25 9.69 3.66 21.10
N ILE A 26 8.47 3.42 20.61
CA ILE A 26 7.98 3.84 19.29
C ILE A 26 6.83 4.84 19.41
N SER A 27 6.58 5.37 20.60
CA SER A 27 5.44 6.26 20.89
C SER A 27 5.49 7.58 20.12
N PHE A 28 6.67 7.96 19.60
CA PHE A 28 6.87 9.14 18.77
C PHE A 28 6.64 8.88 17.26
N ILE A 29 6.51 7.61 16.85
CA ILE A 29 6.27 7.28 15.43
C ILE A 29 4.81 7.56 15.12
N ASP A 30 4.60 8.58 14.31
CA ASP A 30 3.29 8.89 13.75
C ASP A 30 2.91 7.83 12.70
N SER A 31 2.02 6.91 13.09
CA SER A 31 1.52 5.85 12.21
C SER A 31 0.50 6.34 11.19
N SER A 32 0.13 7.63 11.20
CA SER A 32 -0.73 8.23 10.19
C SER A 32 -0.04 8.43 8.84
N ASN A 33 1.31 8.44 8.82
CA ASN A 33 2.10 8.60 7.61
C ASN A 33 2.46 7.27 6.95
N ARG A 34 2.68 7.32 5.64
CA ARG A 34 3.13 6.18 4.83
C ARG A 34 4.46 5.65 5.39
N VAL A 35 4.49 4.39 5.80
CA VAL A 35 5.74 3.70 6.11
C VAL A 35 6.46 3.43 4.80
N GLU A 36 7.50 4.21 4.53
CA GLU A 36 8.40 3.96 3.42
C GLU A 36 9.62 3.18 3.93
N TRP A 37 9.89 2.07 3.26
CA TRP A 37 11.06 1.24 3.55
C TRP A 37 12.18 1.62 2.59
N TYR A 38 13.37 1.83 3.15
CA TYR A 38 14.59 2.00 2.38
C TYR A 38 15.57 0.91 2.77
N PHE A 39 16.13 0.23 1.78
CA PHE A 39 17.21 -0.73 1.95
C PHE A 39 18.30 -0.36 0.96
N ASP A 40 19.54 -0.33 1.41
CA ASP A 40 20.70 -0.14 0.55
C ASP A 40 21.50 -1.44 0.58
N ALA A 41 21.57 -2.10 -0.57
CA ALA A 41 22.37 -3.29 -0.74
C ALA A 41 23.03 -3.30 -2.10
N TYR A 42 24.30 -3.69 -2.09
CA TYR A 42 25.12 -3.76 -3.29
C TYR A 42 24.49 -4.68 -4.33
N GLY A 43 24.21 -4.13 -5.51
CA GLY A 43 23.64 -4.87 -6.65
C GLY A 43 22.13 -5.10 -6.59
N VAL A 44 21.41 -4.50 -5.65
CA VAL A 44 19.94 -4.57 -5.61
C VAL A 44 19.33 -3.41 -6.38
N ASP A 45 18.59 -3.72 -7.45
CA ASP A 45 17.67 -2.77 -8.07
C ASP A 45 16.42 -2.64 -7.17
N LEU A 46 16.28 -1.50 -6.52
CA LEU A 46 15.16 -1.23 -5.61
C LEU A 46 13.81 -1.17 -6.31
N ASP A 47 13.77 -0.75 -7.57
CA ASP A 47 12.53 -0.70 -8.33
C ASP A 47 12.11 -2.11 -8.74
N GLU A 48 13.05 -2.97 -9.12
CA GLU A 48 12.78 -4.39 -9.36
C GLU A 48 12.29 -5.10 -8.11
N PHE A 49 12.99 -4.90 -6.99
CA PHE A 49 12.58 -5.49 -5.72
C PHE A 49 11.17 -5.04 -5.28
N LYS A 50 10.87 -3.74 -5.37
CA LYS A 50 9.53 -3.22 -5.07
C LYS A 50 8.46 -3.84 -5.96
N ARG A 51 8.71 -3.98 -7.27
CA ARG A 51 7.79 -4.65 -8.19
C ARG A 51 7.51 -6.08 -7.75
N LEU A 52 8.52 -6.84 -7.37
CA LEU A 52 8.35 -8.23 -6.91
C LEU A 52 7.51 -8.32 -5.63
N ILE A 53 7.75 -7.45 -4.66
CA ILE A 53 6.99 -7.42 -3.40
C ILE A 53 5.52 -7.05 -3.62
N TYR A 54 5.26 -6.04 -4.47
CA TYR A 54 3.91 -5.55 -4.72
C TYR A 54 3.16 -6.27 -5.84
N ALA A 55 3.80 -7.18 -6.58
CA ALA A 55 3.21 -7.92 -7.71
C ALA A 55 1.89 -8.63 -7.33
N VAL A 56 1.74 -9.06 -6.08
CA VAL A 56 0.50 -9.68 -5.57
C VAL A 56 -0.70 -8.73 -5.68
N TYR A 57 -0.48 -7.42 -5.63
CA TYR A 57 -1.51 -6.38 -5.68
C TYR A 57 -1.69 -5.72 -7.05
N ASP A 58 -0.87 -6.07 -8.05
CA ASP A 58 -0.93 -5.47 -9.39
C ASP A 58 -2.32 -5.57 -10.01
N ASN A 59 -3.02 -6.68 -9.81
CA ASN A 59 -4.36 -6.94 -10.35
C ASN A 59 -5.47 -6.96 -9.29
N PHE A 60 -5.18 -6.53 -8.06
CA PHE A 60 -6.16 -6.51 -6.97
C PHE A 60 -7.37 -5.62 -7.29
N PHE A 61 -7.07 -4.44 -7.86
CA PHE A 61 -8.05 -3.52 -8.42
C PHE A 61 -7.93 -3.48 -9.94
N THR A 62 -9.07 -3.43 -10.60
CA THR A 62 -9.14 -3.16 -12.05
C THR A 62 -8.59 -1.77 -12.37
N PRO A 63 -8.16 -1.52 -13.62
CA PRO A 63 -7.67 -0.18 -14.02
C PRO A 63 -8.66 0.94 -13.66
N ARG A 64 -9.95 0.72 -13.90
CA ARG A 64 -11.00 1.70 -13.58
C ARG A 64 -11.16 1.94 -12.08
N GLU A 65 -11.04 0.90 -11.26
CA GLU A 65 -11.06 1.05 -9.81
C GLU A 65 -9.84 1.82 -9.31
N LYS A 66 -8.64 1.60 -9.88
CA LYS A 66 -7.43 2.37 -9.56
C LYS A 66 -7.57 3.85 -9.92
N GLU A 67 -8.17 4.18 -11.06
CA GLU A 67 -8.49 5.57 -11.43
C GLU A 67 -9.39 6.23 -10.36
N ILE A 68 -10.44 5.53 -9.92
CA ILE A 68 -11.36 6.02 -8.90
C ILE A 68 -10.63 6.20 -7.55
N ILE A 69 -9.80 5.23 -7.14
CA ILE A 69 -8.98 5.31 -5.91
C ILE A 69 -8.06 6.54 -5.95
N ASN A 70 -7.39 6.80 -7.07
CA ASN A 70 -6.53 7.98 -7.24
C ASN A 70 -7.31 9.30 -7.09
N LEU A 71 -8.55 9.36 -7.56
CA LEU A 71 -9.40 10.54 -7.35
C LEU A 71 -9.88 10.66 -5.90
N ILE A 72 -10.12 9.53 -5.23
CA ILE A 72 -10.45 9.51 -3.79
C ILE A 72 -9.26 10.03 -2.96
N ASP A 73 -8.02 9.63 -3.26
CA ASP A 73 -6.82 10.13 -2.58
C ASP A 73 -6.65 11.65 -2.74
N LYS A 74 -7.07 12.19 -3.89
CA LYS A 74 -7.15 13.65 -4.14
C LYS A 74 -8.32 14.35 -3.44
N GLY A 75 -9.12 13.63 -2.65
CA GLY A 75 -10.26 14.17 -1.90
C GLY A 75 -11.52 14.40 -2.73
N TYR A 76 -11.69 13.73 -3.88
CA TYR A 76 -12.86 13.95 -4.73
C TYR A 76 -14.10 13.23 -4.18
N THR A 77 -15.24 13.92 -4.23
CA THR A 77 -16.55 13.33 -3.94
C THR A 77 -17.02 12.44 -5.09
N SER A 78 -18.00 11.56 -4.85
CA SER A 78 -18.57 10.71 -5.90
C SER A 78 -19.09 11.50 -7.11
N GLU A 79 -19.64 12.69 -6.89
CA GLU A 79 -20.08 13.62 -7.95
C GLU A 79 -18.90 14.15 -8.77
N ARG A 80 -17.84 14.61 -8.10
CA ARG A 80 -16.63 15.10 -8.80
C ARG A 80 -15.95 13.99 -9.59
N ILE A 81 -15.93 12.77 -9.05
CA ILE A 81 -15.41 11.58 -9.76
C ILE A 81 -16.27 11.27 -10.97
N ALA A 82 -17.59 11.27 -10.83
CA ALA A 82 -18.53 11.02 -11.93
C ALA A 82 -18.32 11.99 -13.09
N ASN A 83 -18.20 13.28 -12.78
CA ASN A 83 -17.90 14.33 -13.75
C ASN A 83 -16.50 14.15 -14.39
N ALA A 84 -15.46 13.91 -13.59
CA ALA A 84 -14.09 13.75 -14.09
C ALA A 84 -13.93 12.53 -15.01
N LEU A 85 -14.71 11.48 -14.77
CA LEU A 85 -14.64 10.22 -15.49
C LEU A 85 -15.75 10.04 -16.54
N PHE A 86 -16.59 11.06 -16.73
CA PHE A 86 -17.74 11.08 -17.65
C PHE A 86 -18.68 9.86 -17.51
N ILE A 87 -19.00 9.49 -16.26
CA ILE A 87 -19.91 8.37 -15.93
C ILE A 87 -20.95 8.78 -14.89
N SER A 88 -21.99 7.97 -14.72
CA SER A 88 -23.02 8.26 -13.71
C SER A 88 -22.48 8.16 -12.27
N ILE A 89 -23.03 8.97 -11.36
CA ILE A 89 -22.75 8.87 -9.92
C ILE A 89 -23.09 7.48 -9.36
N HIS A 90 -24.12 6.82 -9.89
CA HIS A 90 -24.50 5.47 -9.50
C HIS A 90 -23.41 4.46 -9.87
N THR A 91 -22.80 4.60 -11.05
CA THR A 91 -21.67 3.77 -11.48
C THR A 91 -20.48 3.97 -10.54
N VAL A 92 -20.14 5.21 -10.20
CA VAL A 92 -19.08 5.51 -9.22
C VAL A 92 -19.40 4.90 -7.85
N SER A 93 -20.65 5.01 -7.38
CA SER A 93 -21.09 4.42 -6.10
C SER A 93 -20.90 2.90 -6.09
N THR A 94 -21.26 2.21 -7.18
CA THR A 94 -21.05 0.77 -7.34
C THR A 94 -19.56 0.39 -7.33
N HIS A 95 -18.71 1.14 -8.04
CA HIS A 95 -17.27 0.94 -7.98
C HIS A 95 -16.73 1.15 -6.57
N ARG A 96 -17.11 2.23 -5.88
CA ARG A 96 -16.68 2.50 -4.48
C ARG A 96 -17.08 1.35 -3.55
N LYS A 97 -18.33 0.87 -3.62
CA LYS A 97 -18.75 -0.30 -2.82
C LYS A 97 -17.88 -1.53 -3.08
N THR A 98 -17.53 -1.77 -4.34
CA THR A 98 -16.68 -2.90 -4.73
C THR A 98 -15.24 -2.72 -4.23
N ILE A 99 -14.68 -1.52 -4.35
CA ILE A 99 -13.35 -1.16 -3.87
C ILE A 99 -13.23 -1.40 -2.36
N PHE A 100 -14.16 -0.84 -1.57
CA PHE A 100 -14.18 -0.99 -0.12
C PHE A 100 -14.34 -2.45 0.30
N ARG A 101 -15.22 -3.20 -0.38
CA ARG A 101 -15.41 -4.64 -0.14
C ARG A 101 -14.13 -5.44 -0.44
N LYS A 102 -13.46 -5.17 -1.56
CA LYS A 102 -12.19 -5.84 -1.93
C LYS A 102 -11.11 -5.56 -0.88
N ALA A 103 -10.95 -4.29 -0.48
CA ALA A 103 -9.97 -3.90 0.53
C ALA A 103 -10.32 -4.35 1.96
N GLY A 104 -11.59 -4.71 2.24
CA GLY A 104 -12.04 -5.09 3.57
C GLY A 104 -12.07 -3.92 4.57
N VAL A 105 -12.28 -2.70 4.08
CA VAL A 105 -12.25 -1.46 4.88
C VAL A 105 -13.57 -0.70 4.79
N ASN A 106 -13.83 0.18 5.75
CA ASN A 106 -15.09 0.92 5.86
C ASN A 106 -14.93 2.44 5.72
N THR A 107 -13.71 2.98 5.87
CA THR A 107 -13.46 4.42 5.76
C THR A 107 -12.55 4.75 4.59
N VAL A 108 -12.66 5.98 4.09
CA VAL A 108 -11.77 6.47 3.03
C VAL A 108 -10.32 6.48 3.51
N THR A 109 -10.09 6.88 4.76
CA THR A 109 -8.75 6.90 5.36
C THR A 109 -8.13 5.51 5.37
N ASP A 110 -8.87 4.49 5.80
CA ASP A 110 -8.41 3.10 5.81
C ASP A 110 -8.13 2.58 4.40
N LEU A 111 -8.96 2.96 3.42
CA LEU A 111 -8.73 2.61 2.01
C LEU A 111 -7.43 3.21 1.49
N ILE A 112 -7.20 4.49 1.73
CA ILE A 112 -5.97 5.16 1.29
C ILE A 112 -4.75 4.55 1.99
N PHE A 113 -4.84 4.27 3.29
CA PHE A 113 -3.79 3.58 4.02
C PHE A 113 -3.50 2.18 3.44
N PHE A 114 -4.54 1.40 3.17
CA PHE A 114 -4.43 0.09 2.52
C PHE A 114 -3.73 0.20 1.17
N CYS A 115 -4.12 1.15 0.31
CA CYS A 115 -3.53 1.29 -1.01
C CYS A 115 -2.05 1.70 -0.95
N LYS A 116 -1.70 2.67 -0.09
CA LYS A 116 -0.31 3.14 0.09
C LYS A 116 0.60 2.06 0.69
N LYS A 117 0.08 1.29 1.66
CA LYS A 117 0.81 0.19 2.29
C LYS A 117 1.14 -0.93 1.30
N ASN A 118 0.25 -1.20 0.36
CA ASN A 118 0.35 -2.31 -0.59
C ASN A 118 0.84 -1.89 -1.98
N GLY A 119 1.40 -0.69 -2.13
CA GLY A 119 1.99 -0.23 -3.41
C GLY A 119 0.97 -0.05 -4.55
N ILE A 120 -0.31 0.13 -4.22
CA ILE A 120 -1.38 0.30 -5.20
C ILE A 120 -1.42 1.75 -5.70
N ILE A 121 -1.12 2.72 -4.82
CA ILE A 121 -0.93 4.15 -5.08
C ILE A 121 0.27 4.69 -4.29
#